data_AF-A0A7K2KZ67-F1
#
_entry.id   AF-A0A7K2KZ67-F1
#
_cell.length_a   1.000
_cell.length_b   1.000
_cell.length_c   1.000
_cell.angle_alpha   90.00
_cell.angle_beta   90.00
_cell.angle_gamma   90.00
#
_symmetry.space_group_name_H-M   'P 1'
#
loop_
_entity.id
_entity.type
_entity.pdbx_description
1 polymer ?
#
loop_
_entity_poly.entity_id
_entity_poly.type
_entity_poly.pdbx_seq_one_letter_code
_entity_poly.pdbx_strand_id
1 'polypeptide(L)'
;MTAAYRVRVALGPEDREACFAVRREVFVVEQGVPQELEYDTYDATAVHVLAVREDGLPLGTGRLLHGADAVGKTGADASVGSLGRLAVSGAAR
;
A
#
# COMPACT_ATOMS: atom_id res chain seq x y z
N MET A 1 23.56 -9.07 3.83
CA MET A 1 23.04 -8.45 5.07
C MET A 1 21.73 -7.79 4.70
N THR A 2 20.62 -8.19 5.31
CA THR A 2 19.34 -7.48 5.14
C THR A 2 19.46 -6.13 5.84
N ALA A 3 19.24 -5.04 5.10
CA ALA A 3 19.20 -3.71 5.70
C ALA A 3 18.02 -3.63 6.67
N ALA A 4 18.22 -2.99 7.82
CA ALA A 4 17.15 -2.77 8.79
C ALA A 4 16.06 -1.86 8.19
N TYR A 5 14.80 -2.17 8.50
CA TYR A 5 13.65 -1.38 8.07
C TYR A 5 12.65 -1.23 9.22
N ARG A 6 11.81 -0.19 9.14
CA ARG A 6 10.67 0.03 10.02
C ARG A 6 9.38 -0.01 9.23
N VAL A 7 8.36 -0.63 9.81
CA VAL A 7 6.99 -0.62 9.28
C VAL A 7 6.15 0.30 10.14
N ARG A 8 5.36 1.15 9.51
CA ARG A 8 4.47 2.10 10.19
C ARG A 8 3.22 2.37 9.39
N VAL A 9 2.17 2.82 10.07
CA VAL A 9 0.98 3.37 9.41
C VAL A 9 1.36 4.70 8.74
N ALA A 10 0.85 4.92 7.53
CA ALA A 10 0.95 6.18 6.82
C ALA A 10 -0.04 7.19 7.41
N LEU A 11 0.46 8.21 8.12
CA LEU A 11 -0.37 9.17 8.84
C LEU A 11 -0.51 10.51 8.09
N GLY A 12 0.43 10.81 7.20
CA GLY A 12 0.48 12.08 6.45
C GLY A 12 0.51 11.92 4.93
N PRO A 13 0.40 13.04 4.19
CA PRO A 13 0.50 13.05 2.73
C PRO A 13 1.80 12.45 2.20
N GLU A 14 2.94 12.79 2.80
CA GLU A 14 4.26 12.30 2.38
C GLU A 14 4.35 10.76 2.45
N ASP A 15 3.76 10.16 3.50
CA ASP A 15 3.71 8.71 3.64
C ASP A 15 2.84 8.06 2.56
N ARG A 16 1.69 8.67 2.27
CA ARG A 16 0.77 8.18 1.25
C ARG A 16 1.39 8.28 -0.13
N GLU A 17 2.09 9.37 -0.42
CA GLU A 17 2.86 9.54 -1.65
C GLU A 17 3.96 8.47 -1.77
N ALA A 18 4.66 8.15 -0.68
CA ALA A 18 5.64 7.07 -0.66
C ALA A 18 5.00 5.68 -0.90
N CYS A 19 3.84 5.39 -0.29
CA CYS A 19 3.06 4.19 -0.59
C CYS A 19 2.69 4.11 -2.08
N PHE A 20 2.19 5.21 -2.64
CA PHE A 20 1.78 5.29 -4.04
C PHE A 20 2.97 5.17 -5.00
N ALA A 21 4.13 5.72 -4.65
CA ALA A 21 5.35 5.55 -5.42
C ALA A 21 5.78 4.08 -5.52
N VAL A 22 5.76 3.34 -4.40
CA VAL A 22 6.07 1.89 -4.39
C VAL A 22 5.06 1.11 -5.22
N ARG A 23 3.76 1.40 -5.08
CA ARG A 23 2.69 0.74 -5.87
C ARG A 23 2.85 1.01 -7.35
N ARG A 24 3.15 2.25 -7.75
CA ARG A 24 3.37 2.62 -9.15
C ARG A 24 4.58 1.87 -9.73
N GLU A 25 5.69 1.80 -9.00
CA GLU A 25 6.86 1.05 -9.44
C GLU A 25 6.53 -0.43 -9.67
N VAL A 26 5.84 -1.07 -8.73
CA VAL A 26 5.55 -2.51 -8.81
C VAL A 26 4.41 -2.82 -9.78
N PHE A 27 3.25 -2.18 -9.62
CA PHE A 27 2.07 -2.53 -10.42
C PHE A 27 2.13 -1.93 -11.82
N VAL A 28 2.48 -0.66 -11.97
CA VAL A 28 2.46 0.01 -13.28
C VAL A 28 3.73 -0.30 -14.07
N VAL A 29 4.90 -0.07 -13.46
CA VAL A 29 6.18 -0.19 -14.20
C VAL A 29 6.62 -1.65 -14.35
N GLU A 30 6.64 -2.43 -13.27
CA GLU A 30 7.09 -3.84 -13.31
C GLU A 30 6.03 -4.78 -13.88
N GLN A 31 4.76 -4.67 -13.45
CA GLN A 31 3.70 -5.61 -13.83
C GLN A 31 2.84 -5.15 -15.02
N GLY A 32 2.98 -3.90 -15.46
CA GLY A 32 2.24 -3.37 -16.61
C GLY A 32 0.75 -3.10 -16.37
N VAL A 33 0.33 -2.92 -15.12
CA VAL A 33 -1.04 -2.51 -14.77
C VAL A 33 -1.27 -1.09 -15.30
N PRO A 34 -2.35 -0.82 -16.06
CA PRO A 34 -2.68 0.54 -16.49
C PRO A 34 -2.78 1.51 -15.30
N GLN A 35 -2.16 2.68 -15.42
CA GLN A 35 -2.03 3.64 -14.32
C GLN A 35 -3.40 4.10 -13.78
N GLU A 36 -4.38 4.22 -14.66
CA GLU A 36 -5.77 4.59 -14.34
C GLU A 36 -6.51 3.54 -13.51
N LEU A 37 -6.05 2.28 -13.50
CA LEU A 37 -6.63 1.20 -12.69
C LEU A 37 -5.94 1.04 -11.33
N GLU A 38 -4.80 1.69 -11.14
CA GLU A 38 -4.02 1.53 -9.91
C GLU A 38 -4.64 2.27 -8.73
N TYR A 39 -5.15 3.48 -8.96
CA TYR A 39 -5.77 4.30 -7.93
C TYR A 39 -7.30 4.16 -7.99
N ASP A 40 -7.91 3.96 -6.83
CA ASP A 40 -9.37 3.87 -6.70
C ASP A 40 -9.87 4.75 -5.54
N THR A 41 -11.19 4.87 -5.43
CA THR A 41 -11.83 5.71 -4.41
C THR A 41 -11.53 5.26 -2.97
N TYR A 42 -11.16 4.00 -2.76
CA TYR A 42 -10.83 3.47 -1.44
C TYR A 42 -9.46 3.96 -0.95
N ASP A 43 -8.60 4.48 -1.82
CA ASP A 43 -7.28 4.98 -1.42
C ASP A 43 -7.37 6.16 -0.45
N ALA A 44 -8.45 6.94 -0.50
CA ALA A 44 -8.65 8.10 0.37
C ALA A 44 -9.02 7.71 1.82
N THR A 45 -9.75 6.61 1.99
CA THR A 45 -10.34 6.19 3.29
C THR A 45 -9.58 5.05 3.95
N ALA A 46 -8.81 4.28 3.19
CA ALA A 46 -8.08 3.13 3.69
C ALA A 46 -6.93 3.49 4.65
N VAL A 47 -6.58 2.51 5.50
CA VAL A 47 -5.32 2.51 6.24
C VAL A 47 -4.22 2.01 5.31
N HIS A 48 -3.16 2.80 5.14
CA HIS A 48 -1.97 2.38 4.41
C HIS A 48 -0.84 2.13 5.38
N VAL A 49 -0.02 1.12 5.10
CA VAL A 49 1.19 0.81 5.86
C VAL A 49 2.40 0.89 4.94
N LEU A 50 3.50 1.44 5.44
CA LEU A 50 4.73 1.67 4.69
C LEU A 50 5.90 1.01 5.41
N ALA A 51 6.68 0.22 4.69
CA ALA A 51 7.98 -0.28 5.11
C ALA A 51 9.06 0.65 4.56
N VAL A 52 9.92 1.19 5.43
CA VAL A 52 10.97 2.15 5.07
C VAL A 52 12.29 1.68 5.65
N ARG A 53 13.35 1.70 4.85
CA ARG A 53 14.72 1.46 5.29
C ARG A 53 15.23 2.62 6.17
N GLU A 54 16.28 2.39 6.95
CA GLU A 54 16.84 3.44 7.83
C GLU A 54 17.31 4.71 7.10
N ASP A 55 17.71 4.60 5.84
CA ASP A 55 18.09 5.74 4.98
C ASP A 55 16.90 6.48 4.36
N GLY A 56 15.67 6.10 4.71
CA GLY A 56 14.45 6.72 4.23
C GLY A 56 13.90 6.11 2.93
N LEU A 57 14.56 5.11 2.34
CA LEU A 57 14.06 4.48 1.12
C LEU A 57 12.77 3.68 1.39
N PRO A 58 11.65 3.97 0.70
CA PRO A 58 10.45 3.13 0.76
C PRO A 58 10.71 1.76 0.11
N LEU A 59 10.43 0.70 0.85
CA LEU A 59 10.69 -0.69 0.43
C LEU A 59 9.41 -1.45 0.07
N GLY A 60 8.29 -1.10 0.70
CA GLY A 60 7.05 -1.85 0.54
C GLY A 60 5.85 -1.12 1.12
N THR A 61 4.66 -1.48 0.66
CA THR A 61 3.41 -0.92 1.16
C THR A 61 2.26 -1.92 1.09
N GLY A 62 1.21 -1.68 1.86
CA GLY A 62 -0.07 -2.37 1.76
C GLY A 62 -1.23 -1.47 2.16
N ARG A 63 -2.44 -1.83 1.72
CA ARG A 63 -3.69 -1.11 2.01
C ARG A 63 -4.68 -2.02 2.70
N LEU A 64 -5.22 -1.57 3.83
CA LEU A 64 -6.29 -2.24 4.57
C LEU A 64 -7.58 -1.42 4.47
N LEU A 65 -8.61 -2.02 3.88
CA LEU A 65 -9.98 -1.55 3.99
C LEU A 65 -10.61 -2.14 5.26
N HIS A 66 -11.48 -1.37 5.91
CA HIS A 66 -12.24 -1.81 7.09
C HIS A 66 -13.64 -1.18 7.08
N GLY A 67 -14.55 -1.69 7.92
CA GLY A 67 -15.91 -1.17 8.04
C GLY A 67 -16.69 -1.25 6.73
N ALA A 68 -17.44 -0.19 6.40
CA ALA A 68 -18.33 -0.18 5.23
C ALA A 68 -17.60 -0.44 3.90
N ASP A 69 -16.38 0.06 3.74
CA ASP A 69 -15.58 -0.15 2.51
C ASP A 69 -15.17 -1.63 2.36
N ALA A 70 -14.80 -2.30 3.45
CA ALA A 70 -14.48 -3.72 3.43
C ALA A 70 -15.72 -4.59 3.17
N VAL A 71 -16.86 -4.24 3.78
CA VAL A 71 -18.15 -4.90 3.52
C VAL A 71 -18.54 -4.72 2.04
N GLY A 72 -18.48 -3.51 1.50
CA GLY A 72 -18.78 -3.22 0.11
C GLY A 72 -17.85 -3.96 -0.88
N LYS A 73 -16.59 -4.16 -0.51
CA LYS A 73 -15.62 -4.88 -1.35
C LYS A 73 -15.77 -6.40 -1.31
N THR A 74 -16.11 -6.97 -0.15
CA THR A 74 -16.03 -8.42 0.10
C THR A 74 -17.38 -9.12 0.25
N GLY A 75 -18.43 -8.38 0.63
CA GLY A 75 -19.74 -8.93 1.01
C GLY A 75 -19.76 -9.62 2.38
N ALA A 76 -18.63 -9.62 3.11
CA ALA A 76 -18.56 -10.16 4.47
C ALA A 76 -19.12 -9.17 5.50
N ASP A 77 -19.18 -9.58 6.76
CA ASP A 77 -19.60 -8.70 7.85
C ASP A 77 -18.52 -7.68 8.22
N ALA A 78 -18.90 -6.65 8.98
CA ALA A 78 -18.05 -5.50 9.30
C ALA A 78 -16.84 -5.81 10.18
N SER A 79 -16.74 -7.01 10.77
CA SER A 79 -15.54 -7.45 11.50
C SER A 79 -14.40 -7.88 10.57
N VAL A 80 -14.68 -8.10 9.28
CA VAL A 80 -13.69 -8.53 8.29
C VAL A 80 -13.07 -7.33 7.60
N GLY A 81 -11.74 -7.22 7.67
CA GLY A 81 -10.95 -6.29 6.87
C GLY A 81 -10.58 -6.87 5.50
N SER A 82 -10.26 -6.00 4.54
CA SER A 82 -9.76 -6.41 3.21
C SER A 82 -8.37 -5.84 2.98
N LEU A 83 -7.36 -6.71 2.95
CA LEU A 83 -5.98 -6.36 2.65
C LEU A 83 -5.75 -6.46 1.13
N GLY A 84 -5.16 -5.42 0.54
CA GLY A 84 -4.87 -5.37 -0.89
C GLY A 84 -3.80 -4.34 -1.22
N ARG A 85 -3.53 -4.17 -2.53
CA ARG A 85 -2.48 -3.26 -3.05
C ARG A 85 -1.12 -3.44 -2.33
N LEU A 86 -0.79 -4.70 -2.03
CA LEU A 86 0.48 -5.10 -1.41
C LEU A 86 1.58 -5.11 -2.45
N ALA A 87 2.58 -4.24 -2.28
CA ALA A 87 3.69 -4.08 -3.20
C ALA A 87 5.02 -4.04 -2.43
N VAL A 88 6.04 -4.71 -2.97
CA VAL A 88 7.41 -4.72 -2.43
C VAL A 88 8.37 -4.38 -3.56
N SER A 89 9.13 -3.30 -3.40
CA SER A 89 10.03 -2.82 -4.44
C SER A 89 11.18 -3.81 -4.67
N GLY A 90 11.81 -3.73 -5.85
CA GLY A 90 12.98 -4.56 -6.16
C GLY A 90 14.15 -4.32 -5.20
N ALA A 91 14.25 -3.11 -4.62
CA ALA A 91 15.29 -2.76 -3.66
C ALA A 91 15.21 -3.51 -2.32
N ALA A 92 14.12 -4.25 -2.08
CA ALA A 92 13.92 -5.07 -0.89
C ALA A 92 14.16 -6.58 -1.11
N ARG A 93 14.50 -6.99 -2.35
CA ARG A 93 14.74 -8.39 -2.76
C ARG A 93 16.23 -8.70 -2.76
#